data_AF-A0A2M9P6B2-F1
#
_entry.id   AF-A0A2M9P6B2-F1
#
_cell.length_a   1.000
_cell.length_b   1.000
_cell.length_c   1.000
_cell.angle_alpha   90.00
_cell.angle_beta   90.00
_cell.angle_gamma   90.00
#
_symmetry.space_group_name_H-M   'P 1'
#
loop_
_entity.id
_entity.type
_entity.pdbx_description
1 polymer ?
#
loop_
_entity_poly.entity_id
_entity_poly.type
_entity_poly.pdbx_seq_one_letter_code
_entity_poly.pdbx_strand_id
1 'polypeptide(L)'
;EKPVVMVAAMRPSTAISADGPLNLLNAVTVAASPEAAGKGVLLVMNDTIQSGRDVTKRVNVVPSAFQSQWGPLGMIVEGKAHYFRAPVKRHGLGSEFDIDTIDALPLVTIAYGSGNMIPQVFDAMAAAGAQG
;
A
#
# COMPACT_ATOMS: atom_id res chain seq x y z
N GLU A 1 -5.22 18.64 -3.26
CA GLU A 1 -5.00 17.50 -2.34
C GLU A 1 -3.52 17.13 -2.36
N LYS A 2 -2.90 17.00 -1.18
CA LYS A 2 -1.44 16.73 -1.09
C LYS A 2 -1.16 15.25 -1.41
N PRO A 3 -0.18 14.92 -2.28
CA PRO A 3 0.23 13.54 -2.48
C PRO A 3 0.77 12.90 -1.20
N VAL A 4 0.39 11.65 -0.95
CA VAL A 4 0.94 10.81 0.13
C VAL A 4 1.56 9.58 -0.52
N VAL A 5 2.87 9.44 -0.39
CA VAL A 5 3.63 8.37 -1.04
C VAL A 5 4.36 7.53 0.01
N MET A 6 4.06 6.25 0.02
CA MET A 6 4.83 5.23 0.74
C MET A 6 5.96 4.70 -0.14
N VAL A 7 7.03 4.26 0.50
CA VAL A 7 8.20 3.67 -0.16
C VAL A 7 8.84 2.64 0.76
N ALA A 8 9.44 1.60 0.17
CA ALA A 8 10.26 0.64 0.90
C ALA A 8 11.40 0.12 0.01
N ALA A 9 12.17 -0.82 0.55
CA ALA A 9 13.22 -1.56 -0.15
C ALA A 9 13.10 -3.04 0.21
N MET A 10 13.38 -3.92 -0.76
CA MET A 10 13.43 -5.36 -0.54
C MET A 10 14.82 -5.83 -0.11
N ARG A 11 15.86 -5.05 -0.41
CA ARG A 11 17.25 -5.29 0.00
C ARG A 11 17.69 -4.23 1.02
N PRO A 12 18.47 -4.61 2.05
CA PRO A 12 19.02 -3.63 2.98
C PRO A 12 20.00 -2.68 2.27
N SER A 13 20.22 -1.49 2.83
CA SER A 13 21.07 -0.46 2.24
C SER A 13 22.54 -0.87 2.04
N THR A 14 23.01 -1.88 2.77
CA THR A 14 24.38 -2.42 2.69
C THR A 14 24.54 -3.54 1.65
N ALA A 15 23.44 -4.01 1.03
CA ALA A 15 23.50 -5.06 0.03
C ALA A 15 24.00 -4.53 -1.32
N ILE A 16 24.67 -5.40 -2.07
CA ILE A 16 24.96 -5.16 -3.49
C ILE A 16 23.62 -4.99 -4.23
N SER A 17 23.52 -3.94 -5.04
CA SER A 17 22.31 -3.61 -5.82
C SER A 17 21.07 -3.39 -4.95
N ALA A 18 21.23 -2.68 -3.82
CA ALA A 18 20.12 -2.22 -3.00
C ALA A 18 19.14 -1.36 -3.82
N ASP A 19 17.84 -1.62 -3.68
CA ASP A 19 16.76 -0.95 -4.41
C ASP A 19 16.26 0.33 -3.68
N GLY A 20 16.57 0.46 -2.39
CA GLY A 20 16.13 1.58 -1.55
C GLY A 20 16.48 2.98 -2.06
N PRO A 21 17.72 3.27 -2.49
CA PRO A 21 18.09 4.60 -2.97
C PRO A 21 17.24 5.07 -4.16
N LEU A 22 17.05 4.21 -5.17
CA LEU A 22 16.24 4.55 -6.34
C LEU A 22 14.75 4.64 -5.98
N ASN A 23 14.23 3.70 -5.19
CA ASN A 23 12.84 3.74 -4.74
C ASN A 23 12.55 5.05 -3.97
N LEU A 24 13.45 5.49 -3.08
CA LEU A 24 13.30 6.72 -2.31
C LEU A 24 13.33 7.97 -3.20
N LEU A 25 14.29 8.05 -4.14
CA LEU A 25 14.35 9.14 -5.11
C LEU A 25 13.05 9.22 -5.93
N ASN A 26 12.59 8.09 -6.44
CA ASN A 26 11.36 7.98 -7.20
C ASN A 26 10.14 8.39 -6.37
N ALA A 27 10.05 7.96 -5.11
CA ALA A 27 8.97 8.32 -4.22
C ALA A 27 8.89 9.82 -3.94
N VAL A 28 10.03 10.46 -3.66
CA VAL A 28 10.10 11.93 -3.48
C VAL A 28 9.69 12.64 -4.77
N THR A 29 10.15 12.15 -5.92
CA THR A 29 9.82 12.72 -7.23
C THR A 29 8.32 12.63 -7.52
N VAL A 30 7.69 11.49 -7.23
CA VAL A 30 6.23 11.33 -7.35
C VAL A 30 5.49 12.23 -6.37
N ALA A 31 5.95 12.33 -5.11
CA ALA A 31 5.33 13.17 -4.09
C ALA A 31 5.39 14.67 -4.44
N ALA A 32 6.44 15.10 -5.14
CA ALA A 32 6.59 16.47 -5.64
C ALA A 32 5.85 16.74 -6.97
N SER A 33 5.38 15.70 -7.65
CA SER A 33 4.70 15.84 -8.94
C SER A 33 3.25 16.34 -8.76
N PRO A 34 2.83 17.40 -9.46
CA PRO A 34 1.44 17.83 -9.49
C PRO A 34 0.48 16.74 -9.97
N GLU A 35 0.95 15.84 -10.84
CA GLU A 35 0.14 14.74 -11.38
C GLU A 35 -0.22 13.69 -10.33
N ALA A 36 0.50 13.62 -9.20
CA ALA A 36 0.16 12.69 -8.12
C ALA A 36 -1.00 13.19 -7.23
N ALA A 37 -1.38 14.46 -7.35
CA ALA A 37 -2.44 15.04 -6.53
C ALA A 37 -3.79 14.35 -6.82
N GLY A 38 -4.52 14.04 -5.75
CA GLY A 38 -5.86 13.44 -5.85
C GLY A 38 -5.88 11.98 -6.33
N LYS A 39 -4.74 11.26 -6.28
CA LYS A 39 -4.67 9.83 -6.62
C LYS A 39 -4.70 8.89 -5.41
N GLY A 40 -5.07 9.44 -4.24
CA GLY A 40 -5.04 8.73 -2.95
C GLY A 40 -3.61 8.49 -2.46
N VAL A 41 -3.46 7.55 -1.53
CA VAL A 41 -2.14 7.09 -1.07
C VAL A 41 -1.51 6.21 -2.16
N LEU A 42 -0.23 6.45 -2.46
CA LEU A 42 0.53 5.73 -3.47
C LEU A 42 1.65 4.91 -2.82
N LEU A 43 2.03 3.79 -3.44
CA LEU A 43 3.29 3.09 -3.15
C LEU A 43 4.20 3.20 -4.38
N VAL A 44 5.44 3.65 -4.19
CA VAL A 44 6.45 3.73 -5.25
C VAL A 44 7.59 2.77 -4.95
N MET A 45 7.67 1.70 -5.74
CA MET A 45 8.75 0.71 -5.69
C MET A 45 8.93 0.06 -7.05
N ASN A 46 10.17 -0.33 -7.38
CA ASN A 46 10.50 -1.04 -8.62
C ASN A 46 9.94 -0.31 -9.85
N ASP A 47 10.18 1.01 -9.91
CA ASP A 47 9.76 1.93 -10.98
C ASP A 47 8.25 2.00 -11.24
N THR A 48 7.41 1.41 -10.38
CA THR A 48 5.96 1.44 -10.49
C THR A 48 5.32 2.37 -9.48
N ILE A 49 4.19 2.97 -9.88
CA ILE A 49 3.32 3.77 -9.02
C ILE A 49 2.04 2.95 -8.78
N GLN A 50 1.89 2.42 -7.57
CA GLN A 50 0.81 1.54 -7.18
C GLN A 50 -0.23 2.28 -6.34
N SER A 51 -1.49 1.86 -6.44
CA SER A 51 -2.57 2.33 -5.57
C SER A 51 -2.43 1.71 -4.18
N GLY A 52 -2.39 2.54 -3.13
CA GLY A 52 -2.33 2.06 -1.74
C GLY A 52 -3.53 1.21 -1.32
N ARG A 53 -4.65 1.29 -2.07
CA ARG A 53 -5.86 0.51 -1.82
C ARG A 53 -5.68 -1.00 -2.04
N ASP A 54 -4.95 -1.36 -3.09
CA ASP A 54 -4.97 -2.73 -3.65
C ASP A 54 -3.59 -3.31 -3.92
N VAL A 55 -2.53 -2.53 -3.68
CA VAL A 55 -1.18 -3.05 -3.67
C VAL A 55 -0.96 -3.97 -2.47
N THR A 56 -0.36 -5.13 -2.72
CA THR A 56 0.05 -6.04 -1.66
C THR A 56 1.39 -6.67 -1.99
N LYS A 57 2.13 -7.07 -0.94
CA LYS A 57 3.38 -7.82 -1.11
C LYS A 57 3.03 -9.25 -1.54
N ARG A 58 3.21 -9.55 -2.82
CA ARG A 58 2.86 -10.85 -3.43
C ARG A 58 4.03 -11.80 -3.55
N VAL A 59 5.23 -11.28 -3.75
CA VAL A 59 6.43 -12.10 -3.94
C VAL A 59 7.45 -11.78 -2.85
N ASN A 60 8.07 -12.81 -2.30
CA ASN A 60 9.16 -12.64 -1.34
C ASN A 60 10.48 -12.33 -2.07
N VAL A 61 11.41 -11.69 -1.37
CA VAL A 61 12.81 -11.47 -1.76
C VAL A 61 13.05 -10.51 -2.95
N VAL A 62 12.27 -10.57 -4.02
CA VAL A 62 12.54 -9.81 -5.25
C VAL A 62 12.10 -8.34 -5.16
N PRO A 63 12.78 -7.37 -5.81
CA PRO A 63 12.37 -5.96 -5.83
C PRO A 63 10.95 -5.73 -6.36
N SER A 64 10.47 -6.57 -7.29
CA SER A 64 9.11 -6.53 -7.87
C SER A 64 8.03 -7.17 -6.98
N ALA A 65 8.25 -7.18 -5.66
CA ALA A 65 7.41 -7.86 -4.67
C ALA A 65 5.98 -7.30 -4.57
N PHE A 66 5.80 -6.00 -4.76
CA PHE A 66 4.53 -5.33 -4.55
C PHE A 66 3.72 -5.25 -5.85
N GLN A 67 2.50 -5.79 -5.82
CA GLN A 67 1.65 -5.91 -7.00
C GLN A 67 0.17 -5.71 -6.63
N SER A 68 -0.55 -5.05 -7.51
CA SER A 68 -2.01 -4.93 -7.48
C SER A 68 -2.65 -5.92 -8.46
N GLN A 69 -3.79 -6.50 -8.09
CA GLN A 69 -4.63 -7.28 -9.03
C GLN A 69 -5.13 -6.44 -10.22
N TRP A 70 -5.15 -5.11 -10.10
CA TRP A 70 -5.61 -4.19 -11.15
C TRP A 70 -4.46 -3.58 -11.96
N GLY A 71 -3.22 -3.99 -11.68
CA GLY A 71 -2.01 -3.42 -12.23
C GLY A 71 -1.65 -2.06 -11.59
N PRO A 72 -0.45 -1.53 -11.92
CA PRO A 72 -0.03 -0.22 -11.44
C PRO A 72 -0.89 0.91 -12.02
N LEU A 73 -0.97 2.02 -11.28
CA LEU A 73 -1.57 3.26 -11.80
C LEU A 73 -0.67 3.91 -12.87
N GLY A 74 0.64 3.71 -12.74
CA GLY A 74 1.64 4.31 -13.60
C GLY A 74 3.04 3.75 -13.35
N MET A 75 4.01 4.36 -13.98
CA MET A 75 5.44 4.11 -13.76
C MET A 75 6.16 5.43 -13.53
N ILE A 76 7.36 5.35 -12.99
CA ILE A 76 8.30 6.46 -12.93
C ILE A 76 9.58 6.06 -13.64
N VAL A 77 9.97 6.84 -14.63
CA VAL A 77 11.14 6.59 -15.47
C VAL A 77 11.90 7.90 -15.60
N GLU A 78 13.20 7.89 -15.32
CA GLU A 78 14.07 9.06 -15.43
C GLU A 78 13.49 10.32 -14.73
N GLY A 79 12.92 10.12 -13.54
CA GLY A 79 12.34 11.21 -12.73
C GLY A 79 11.01 11.76 -13.25
N LYS A 80 10.35 11.09 -14.20
CA LYS A 80 9.03 11.48 -14.71
C LYS A 80 7.99 10.42 -14.38
N ALA A 81 6.90 10.86 -13.76
CA ALA A 81 5.75 10.02 -13.53
C ALA A 81 4.94 9.90 -14.84
N HIS A 82 4.54 8.67 -15.18
CA HIS A 82 3.72 8.35 -16.33
C HIS A 82 2.52 7.55 -15.85
N TYR A 83 1.35 8.18 -15.82
CA TYR A 83 0.10 7.53 -15.38
C TYR A 83 -0.66 6.94 -16.56
N PHE A 84 -1.17 5.71 -16.37
CA PHE A 84 -2.00 5.00 -17.33
C PHE A 84 -3.41 4.71 -16.80
N ARG A 85 -3.59 4.78 -15.48
CA ARG A 85 -4.86 4.51 -14.78
C ARG A 85 -5.10 5.51 -13.64
N ALA A 86 -6.32 5.56 -13.16
CA ALA A 86 -6.71 6.31 -11.97
C ALA A 86 -7.63 5.44 -11.07
N PRO A 87 -7.57 5.59 -9.74
CA PRO A 87 -8.51 4.94 -8.85
C PRO A 87 -9.94 5.45 -9.10
N VAL A 88 -10.93 4.55 -9.04
CA VAL A 88 -12.36 4.87 -9.17
C VAL A 88 -13.15 4.68 -7.88
N LYS A 89 -12.48 4.21 -6.83
CA LYS A 89 -13.08 3.99 -5.52
C LYS A 89 -12.71 5.14 -4.58
N ARG A 90 -13.60 5.45 -3.63
CA ARG A 90 -13.39 6.53 -2.64
C ARG A 90 -12.04 6.41 -1.94
N HIS A 91 -11.37 7.55 -1.79
CA HIS A 91 -10.10 7.74 -1.10
C HIS A 91 -9.91 9.22 -0.76
N GLY A 92 -8.95 9.54 0.10
CA GLY A 92 -8.56 10.92 0.40
C GLY A 92 -9.76 11.77 0.81
N LEU A 93 -9.92 12.95 0.20
CA LEU A 93 -11.04 13.86 0.48
C LEU A 93 -12.43 13.32 0.07
N GLY A 94 -12.50 12.24 -0.70
CA GLY A 94 -13.75 11.56 -1.04
C GLY A 94 -14.16 10.47 -0.05
N SER A 95 -13.39 10.26 1.02
CA SER A 95 -13.69 9.33 2.11
C SER A 95 -14.70 9.92 3.09
N GLU A 96 -15.63 9.11 3.58
CA GLU A 96 -16.49 9.46 4.72
C GLU A 96 -15.77 9.40 6.08
N PHE A 97 -14.61 8.74 6.14
CA PHE A 97 -13.81 8.61 7.36
C PHE A 97 -12.87 9.79 7.55
N ASP A 98 -12.88 10.37 8.75
CA ASP A 98 -12.00 11.44 9.20
C ASP A 98 -11.21 10.98 10.44
N ILE A 99 -9.88 10.92 10.32
CA ILE A 99 -9.00 10.43 11.39
C ILE A 99 -9.03 11.33 12.63
N ASP A 100 -9.31 12.63 12.47
CA ASP A 100 -9.38 13.57 13.59
C ASP A 100 -10.62 13.33 14.49
N THR A 101 -11.57 12.53 14.01
CA THR A 101 -12.78 12.13 14.75
C THR A 101 -12.70 10.71 15.34
N ILE A 102 -11.59 10.01 15.13
CA ILE A 102 -11.41 8.60 15.53
C ILE A 102 -10.32 8.52 16.61
N ASP A 103 -10.75 8.42 17.87
CA ASP A 103 -9.84 8.32 19.02
C ASP A 103 -9.19 6.94 19.16
N ALA A 104 -9.91 5.88 18.77
CA ALA A 104 -9.46 4.50 18.84
C ALA A 104 -10.06 3.66 17.72
N LEU A 105 -9.27 2.70 17.23
CA LEU A 105 -9.74 1.72 16.26
C LEU A 105 -10.41 0.53 16.99
N PRO A 106 -11.54 0.01 16.48
CA PRO A 106 -12.15 -1.20 17.04
C PRO A 106 -11.20 -2.39 16.87
N LEU A 107 -11.23 -3.31 17.83
CA LEU A 107 -10.46 -4.55 17.73
C LEU A 107 -11.00 -5.42 16.59
N VAL A 108 -10.19 -5.61 15.55
CA VAL A 108 -10.49 -6.48 14.41
C VAL A 108 -9.47 -7.61 14.36
N THR A 109 -9.94 -8.84 14.16
CA THR A 109 -9.08 -10.04 14.16
C THR A 109 -9.13 -10.77 12.81
N ILE A 110 -8.07 -11.50 12.49
CA ILE A 110 -7.96 -12.26 11.23
C ILE A 110 -7.77 -13.74 11.57
N ALA A 111 -8.74 -14.56 11.16
CA ALA A 111 -8.63 -16.02 11.19
C ALA A 111 -8.37 -16.56 9.77
N TYR A 112 -7.54 -17.59 9.67
CA TYR A 112 -7.25 -18.24 8.39
C TYR A 112 -8.05 -19.54 8.26
N GLY A 113 -8.70 -19.73 7.11
CA GLY A 113 -9.42 -20.96 6.80
C GLY A 113 -8.53 -22.01 6.14
N SER A 114 -8.57 -23.24 6.62
CA SER A 114 -7.86 -24.38 6.03
C SER A 114 -8.62 -25.69 6.24
N GLY A 115 -8.20 -26.77 5.57
CA GLY A 115 -8.78 -28.10 5.79
C GLY A 115 -8.67 -28.52 7.27
N ASN A 116 -9.73 -29.14 7.80
CA ASN A 116 -9.86 -29.52 9.22
C ASN A 116 -9.75 -28.36 10.22
N MET A 117 -10.00 -27.12 9.79
CA MET A 117 -10.11 -26.01 10.74
C MET A 117 -11.25 -26.25 11.74
N ILE A 118 -11.04 -25.80 12.97
CA ILE A 118 -12.01 -25.94 14.06
C ILE A 118 -12.58 -24.55 14.41
N PRO A 119 -13.88 -24.43 14.74
CA PRO A 119 -14.54 -23.14 14.94
C PRO A 119 -14.06 -22.37 16.19
N GLN A 120 -13.41 -23.04 17.13
CA GLN A 120 -12.99 -22.47 18.43
C GLN A 120 -12.06 -21.27 18.29
N VAL A 121 -11.37 -21.12 17.15
CA VAL A 121 -10.57 -19.92 16.88
C VAL A 121 -11.43 -18.66 16.85
N PHE A 122 -12.64 -18.75 16.28
CA PHE A 122 -13.57 -17.62 16.23
C PHE A 122 -14.17 -17.33 17.60
N ASP A 123 -14.54 -18.38 18.35
CA ASP A 123 -15.07 -18.23 19.71
C ASP A 123 -14.04 -17.55 20.63
N ALA A 124 -12.77 -17.94 20.53
CA ALA A 124 -11.68 -17.33 21.29
C ALA A 124 -11.47 -15.85 20.92
N MET A 125 -11.52 -15.50 19.63
CA MET A 125 -11.41 -14.11 19.17
C MET A 125 -12.58 -13.26 19.65
N ALA A 126 -13.81 -13.78 19.57
CA ALA A 126 -15.00 -13.11 20.08
C ALA A 126 -14.93 -12.91 21.61
N ALA A 127 -14.49 -13.94 22.36
CA ALA A 127 -14.30 -13.86 23.81
C ALA A 127 -13.20 -12.85 24.21
N ALA A 128 -12.20 -12.63 23.34
CA ALA A 128 -11.19 -11.58 23.51
C ALA A 128 -11.70 -10.17 23.18
N GLY A 129 -12.96 -10.02 22.75
CA GLY A 129 -13.60 -8.73 22.48
C GLY A 129 -13.45 -8.24 21.03
N ALA A 130 -13.18 -9.14 20.08
CA ALA A 130 -13.18 -8.78 18.66
C ALA A 130 -14.54 -8.21 18.24
N GLN A 131 -14.52 -7.08 17.54
CA GLN A 131 -15.69 -6.37 17.02
C GLN A 131 -15.89 -6.61 15.51
N GLY A 132 -14.94 -7.31 14.87
CA GLY A 132 -14.94 -7.67 13.46
C GLY A 132 -13.77 -8.57 13.07
#